data_AF-A0A367RPY6-F1
#
_entry.id   AF-A0A367RPY6-F1
#
_cell.length_a   1.000
_cell.length_b   1.000
_cell.length_c   1.000
_cell.angle_alpha   90.00
_cell.angle_beta   90.00
_cell.angle_gamma   90.00
#
_symmetry.space_group_name_H-M   'P 1'
#
loop_
_entity.id
_entity.type
_entity.pdbx_description
1 polymer ?
#
loop_
_entity_poly.entity_id
_entity_poly.type
_entity_poly.pdbx_seq_one_letter_code
_entity_poly.pdbx_strand_id
1 'polypeptide(L)'
;MNNNQRSILATKIIISLVGIVFAVLHTTKILNFDNQGLILLVIAFLPWLTGILSKAELPGGWKLEFIQQIQEEQVKQKYEIEQLKFLIEGFVTENELNILKRLNSSEPFLVKVDKTSVFFSNELDRLRRLGLISNPEGKGRATLLKDDGNRREVKEHFYITEKGKNYLKFRGFA
;
A
#
# COMPACT_ATOMS: atom_id res chain seq x y z
N MET A 1 43.45 -4.46 8.43
CA MET A 1 43.15 -3.26 7.62
C MET A 1 41.81 -3.46 6.95
N ASN A 2 40.79 -2.67 7.30
CA ASN A 2 39.39 -2.92 6.98
C ASN A 2 39.09 -2.70 5.48
N ASN A 3 38.17 -3.45 4.86
CA ASN A 3 37.90 -3.40 3.41
C ASN A 3 37.54 -1.99 2.91
N ASN A 4 36.88 -1.20 3.75
CA ASN A 4 36.55 0.19 3.45
C ASN A 4 37.78 1.10 3.36
N GLN A 5 38.87 0.80 4.06
CA GLN A 5 40.10 1.60 3.95
C GLN A 5 40.89 1.26 2.69
N ARG A 6 40.84 0.01 2.23
CA ARG A 6 41.48 -0.40 0.97
C ARG A 6 40.81 0.25 -0.25
N SER A 7 39.48 0.34 -0.26
CA SER A 7 38.76 1.02 -1.35
C SER A 7 39.04 2.52 -1.39
N ILE A 8 39.07 3.19 -0.23
CA ILE A 8 39.40 4.63 -0.16
C ILE A 8 40.83 4.90 -0.66
N LEU A 9 41.80 4.06 -0.28
CA LEU A 9 43.18 4.20 -0.72
C LEU A 9 43.34 3.90 -2.22
N ALA A 10 42.66 2.87 -2.74
CA ALA A 10 42.65 2.56 -4.16
C ALA A 10 42.07 3.72 -4.99
N THR A 11 40.96 4.31 -4.54
CA THR A 11 40.36 5.47 -5.19
C THR A 11 41.31 6.66 -5.22
N LYS A 12 42.01 6.96 -4.12
CA LYS A 12 43.00 8.05 -4.07
C LYS A 12 44.16 7.84 -5.04
N ILE A 13 44.68 6.60 -5.12
CA ILE A 13 45.78 6.25 -6.03
C ILE A 13 45.34 6.42 -7.49
N ILE A 14 44.13 5.95 -7.83
CA ILE A 14 43.58 6.08 -9.19
C ILE A 14 43.42 7.56 -9.56
N ILE A 15 42.92 8.39 -8.65
CA ILE A 15 42.76 9.85 -8.86
C ILE A 15 44.11 10.54 -9.11
N SER A 16 45.13 10.24 -8.29
CA SER A 16 46.46 10.81 -8.48
C SER A 16 47.10 10.37 -9.80
N LEU A 17 46.89 9.11 -10.20
CA LEU A 17 47.44 8.56 -11.44
C LEU A 17 46.78 9.20 -12.67
N VAL A 18 45.46 9.41 -12.64
CA VAL A 18 44.73 10.14 -13.69
C VAL A 18 45.22 11.59 -13.78
N GLY A 19 45.39 12.28 -12.65
CA GLY A 19 45.90 13.66 -12.63
C GLY A 19 47.31 13.80 -13.21
N ILE A 20 48.21 12.86 -12.90
CA ILE A 20 49.58 12.84 -13.43
C ILE A 20 49.58 12.60 -14.95
N VAL A 21 48.77 11.66 -15.43
CA VAL A 21 48.65 11.39 -16.87
C VAL A 21 48.15 12.64 -17.62
N PHE A 22 47.17 13.35 -17.08
CA PHE A 22 46.71 14.62 -17.65
C PHE A 22 47.79 15.72 -17.63
N ALA A 23 48.56 15.82 -16.55
CA ALA A 23 49.65 16.80 -16.44
C ALA A 23 50.77 16.53 -17.46
N VAL A 24 51.12 15.27 -17.69
CA VAL A 24 52.12 14.84 -18.69
C VAL A 24 51.61 15.04 -20.12
N LEU A 25 50.33 14.78 -20.37
CA LEU A 25 49.70 15.05 -21.66
C LEU A 25 49.57 16.57 -21.95
N HIS A 26 49.46 17.39 -20.90
CA HIS A 26 49.46 18.86 -21.03
C HIS A 26 50.85 19.40 -21.40
N THR A 27 51.92 18.93 -20.75
CA THR A 27 53.29 19.46 -21.00
C THR A 27 53.79 19.16 -22.41
N THR A 28 53.23 18.15 -23.08
CA THR A 28 53.56 17.79 -24.46
C THR A 28 52.80 18.61 -25.52
N LYS A 29 51.94 19.57 -25.13
CA LYS A 29 51.09 20.38 -26.03
C LYS A 29 50.22 19.55 -27.00
N ILE A 30 49.94 18.29 -26.68
CA ILE A 30 49.15 17.38 -27.53
C ILE A 30 47.65 17.70 -27.46
N LEU A 31 47.18 18.34 -26.39
CA LEU A 31 45.78 18.68 -26.18
C LEU A 31 45.56 20.20 -26.24
N ASN A 32 45.07 20.69 -27.37
CA ASN A 32 44.38 21.99 -27.43
C ASN A 32 43.01 21.79 -26.77
N PHE A 33 42.82 22.32 -25.56
CA PHE A 33 41.53 22.23 -24.87
C PHE A 33 40.50 23.11 -25.60
N ASP A 34 39.74 22.48 -26.50
CA ASP A 34 38.55 23.06 -27.12
C ASP A 34 37.37 23.01 -26.13
N ASN A 35 36.37 23.86 -26.34
CA ASN A 35 35.18 24.02 -25.48
C ASN A 35 34.48 22.66 -25.23
N GLN A 36 34.57 21.74 -26.19
CA GLN A 36 34.05 20.37 -26.12
C GLN A 36 34.78 19.50 -25.08
N GLY A 37 36.10 19.65 -24.91
CA GLY A 37 36.88 18.93 -23.90
C GLY A 37 36.55 19.36 -22.47
N LEU A 38 36.17 20.63 -22.29
CA LEU A 38 35.75 21.17 -21.00
C LEU A 38 34.38 20.63 -20.58
N ILE A 39 33.46 20.49 -21.55
CA ILE A 39 32.15 19.86 -21.34
C ILE A 39 32.31 18.38 -20.96
N LEU A 40 33.16 17.63 -21.66
CA LEU A 40 33.44 16.22 -21.34
C LEU A 40 34.09 16.06 -19.96
N LEU A 41 34.95 16.99 -19.56
CA LEU A 41 35.55 17.00 -18.22
C LEU A 41 34.48 17.21 -17.14
N VAL A 42 33.56 18.16 -17.33
CA VAL A 42 32.42 18.37 -16.40
C VAL A 42 31.53 17.13 -16.32
N ILE A 43 31.25 16.48 -17.45
CA ILE A 43 30.45 15.23 -17.50
C ILE A 43 31.19 14.07 -16.82
N ALA A 44 32.52 14.00 -16.93
CA ALA A 44 33.31 12.99 -16.25
C ALA A 44 33.34 13.17 -14.72
N PHE A 45 33.21 14.41 -14.24
CA PHE A 45 33.12 14.74 -12.80
C PHE A 45 31.71 14.63 -12.22
N LEU A 46 30.65 14.64 -13.06
CA LEU A 46 29.24 14.57 -12.65
C LEU A 46 28.91 13.36 -11.72
N PRO A 47 29.37 12.13 -12.00
CA PRO A 47 29.13 10.98 -11.12
C PRO A 47 29.68 11.17 -9.70
N TRP A 48 30.74 11.96 -9.53
CA TRP A 48 31.38 12.20 -8.23
C TRP A 48 30.63 13.24 -7.38
N LEU A 49 29.89 14.16 -8.01
CA LEU A 49 28.99 15.13 -7.34
C LEU A 49 27.78 14.45 -6.68
N THR A 50 27.34 13.31 -7.20
CA THR A 50 26.18 12.57 -6.64
C THR A 50 26.40 12.17 -5.18
N GLY A 51 27.63 11.78 -4.81
CA GLY A 51 27.98 11.43 -3.43
C GLY A 51 28.02 12.61 -2.45
N ILE A 52 28.15 13.84 -2.97
CA ILE A 52 28.10 15.09 -2.18
C ILE A 52 26.63 15.52 -2.01
N LEU A 53 25.81 15.41 -3.06
CA LEU A 53 24.37 15.69 -3.01
C LEU A 53 23.63 14.81 -1.99
N SER A 54 24.03 13.55 -1.83
CA SER A 54 23.43 12.64 -0.85
C SER A 54 23.76 12.95 0.61
N LYS A 55 24.76 13.81 0.89
CA LYS A 55 25.21 14.16 2.25
C LYS A 55 25.17 15.65 2.57
N ALA A 56 24.98 16.50 1.57
CA ALA A 56 24.82 17.94 1.77
C ALA A 56 23.40 18.22 2.28
N GLU A 57 23.31 18.54 3.57
CA GLU A 57 22.20 19.33 4.09
C GLU A 57 22.08 20.59 3.22
N LEU A 58 21.02 20.68 2.42
CA LEU A 58 20.83 21.77 1.47
C LEU A 58 20.83 23.11 2.24
N PRO A 59 21.74 24.06 1.94
CA PRO A 59 21.78 25.34 2.62
C PRO A 59 20.55 26.18 2.26
N GLY A 60 19.95 26.86 3.25
CA GLY A 60 18.94 27.89 3.01
C GLY A 60 17.48 27.55 3.30
N GLY A 61 17.17 26.57 4.17
CA GLY A 61 15.79 26.33 4.63
C GLY A 61 14.94 25.38 3.77
N TRP A 62 15.44 24.98 2.61
CA TRP A 62 14.73 24.08 1.68
C TRP A 62 14.53 22.68 2.29
N LYS A 63 15.43 22.23 3.17
CA LYS A 63 15.28 20.98 3.93
C LYS A 63 14.08 21.03 4.89
N LEU A 64 13.82 22.17 5.50
CA LEU A 64 12.67 22.36 6.39
C LEU A 64 11.37 22.38 5.58
N GLU A 65 11.33 23.11 4.47
CA GLU A 65 10.18 23.14 3.56
C GLU A 65 9.85 21.75 2.99
N PHE A 66 10.86 21.00 2.56
CA PHE A 66 10.65 19.65 2.01
C PHE A 66 10.19 18.65 3.08
N ILE A 67 10.75 18.71 4.30
CA ILE A 67 10.30 17.87 5.42
C ILE A 67 8.86 18.25 5.83
N GLN A 68 8.53 19.55 5.86
CA GLN A 68 7.19 20.02 6.17
C GLN A 68 6.18 19.57 5.12
N GLN A 69 6.49 19.72 3.82
CA GLN A 69 5.64 19.23 2.73
C GLN A 69 5.39 17.73 2.83
N ILE A 70 6.43 16.92 3.06
CA ILE A 70 6.25 15.47 3.25
C ILE A 70 5.36 15.19 4.47
N GLN A 71 5.57 15.89 5.59
CA GLN A 71 4.75 15.69 6.78
C GLN A 71 3.29 16.10 6.55
N GLU A 72 3.05 17.22 5.87
CA GLU A 72 1.72 17.68 5.49
C GLU A 72 1.02 16.69 4.57
N GLU A 73 1.72 16.15 3.56
CA GLU A 73 1.19 15.10 2.69
C GLU A 73 0.88 13.81 3.45
N GLN A 74 1.77 13.38 4.35
CA GLN A 74 1.55 12.19 5.18
C GLN A 74 0.36 12.35 6.13
N VAL A 75 0.21 13.52 6.75
CA VAL A 75 -0.93 13.84 7.62
C VAL A 75 -2.22 13.86 6.80
N LYS A 76 -2.20 14.48 5.62
CA LYS A 76 -3.35 14.50 4.71
C LYS A 76 -3.75 13.10 4.25
N GLN A 77 -2.79 12.27 3.84
CA GLN A 77 -3.04 10.87 3.45
C GLN A 77 -3.62 10.06 4.62
N LYS A 78 -3.09 10.23 5.83
CA LYS A 78 -3.61 9.56 7.03
C LYS A 78 -5.07 9.97 7.27
N TYR A 79 -5.38 11.25 7.17
CA TYR A 79 -6.73 11.76 7.33
C TYR A 79 -7.70 11.21 6.26
N GLU A 80 -7.30 11.16 4.99
CA GLU A 80 -8.09 10.57 3.92
C GLU A 80 -8.36 9.08 4.16
N ILE A 81 -7.37 8.32 4.64
CA ILE A 81 -7.53 6.90 5.01
C ILE A 81 -8.49 6.75 6.19
N GLU A 82 -8.40 7.60 7.22
CA GLU A 82 -9.29 7.57 8.37
C GLU A 82 -10.74 7.86 7.97
N GLN A 83 -10.97 8.82 7.07
CA GLN A 83 -12.31 9.08 6.51
C GLN A 83 -12.84 7.88 5.74
N LEU A 84 -12.03 7.27 4.87
CA LEU A 84 -12.44 6.07 4.13
C LEU A 84 -12.75 4.91 5.07
N LYS A 85 -11.94 4.70 6.11
CA LYS A 85 -12.17 3.68 7.13
C LYS A 85 -13.49 3.90 7.87
N PHE A 86 -13.77 5.14 8.28
CA PHE A 86 -15.04 5.51 8.90
C PHE A 86 -16.25 5.21 8.00
N LEU A 87 -16.16 5.57 6.70
CA LEU A 87 -17.22 5.29 5.73
C LEU A 87 -17.45 3.77 5.56
N ILE A 88 -16.38 2.97 5.51
CA ILE A 88 -16.46 1.51 5.39
C ILE A 88 -17.10 0.91 6.66
N GLU A 89 -16.70 1.38 7.84
CA GLU A 89 -17.24 0.91 9.12
C GLU A 89 -18.73 1.25 9.27
N GLY A 90 -19.16 2.45 8.84
CA GLY A 90 -20.57 2.86 8.87
C GLY A 90 -21.46 2.23 7.78
N PHE A 91 -20.88 1.56 6.79
CA PHE A 91 -21.63 1.03 5.65
C PHE A 91 -22.51 -0.17 5.99
N VAL A 92 -22.08 -1.01 6.93
CA VAL A 92 -22.76 -2.23 7.36
C VAL A 92 -22.91 -2.18 8.87
N THR A 93 -24.12 -2.47 9.37
CA THR A 93 -24.39 -2.49 10.81
C THR A 93 -23.68 -3.66 11.50
N GLU A 94 -23.53 -3.60 12.82
CA GLU A 94 -22.87 -4.68 13.57
C GLU A 94 -23.58 -6.04 13.43
N ASN A 95 -24.92 -6.05 13.35
CA ASN A 95 -25.68 -7.28 13.13
C ASN A 95 -25.37 -7.90 11.75
N GLU A 96 -25.40 -7.07 10.70
CA GLU A 96 -25.09 -7.52 9.34
C GLU A 96 -23.63 -7.94 9.19
N LEU A 97 -22.70 -7.25 9.87
CA LEU A 97 -21.30 -7.66 9.93
C LEU A 97 -21.17 -9.04 10.58
N ASN A 98 -21.90 -9.29 11.67
CA ASN A 98 -21.90 -10.60 12.31
C ASN A 98 -22.41 -11.70 11.35
N ILE A 99 -23.44 -11.41 10.54
CA ILE A 99 -23.91 -12.32 9.49
C ILE A 99 -22.79 -12.62 8.49
N LEU A 100 -22.09 -11.59 7.99
CA LEU A 100 -20.98 -11.77 7.05
C LEU A 100 -19.85 -12.61 7.66
N LYS A 101 -19.48 -12.35 8.92
CA LYS A 101 -18.44 -13.11 9.64
C LYS A 101 -18.83 -14.57 9.80
N ARG A 102 -20.08 -14.86 10.17
CA ARG A 102 -20.58 -16.23 10.32
C ARG A 102 -20.69 -16.95 8.98
N LEU A 103 -21.06 -16.26 7.90
CA LEU A 103 -21.05 -16.83 6.55
C LEU A 103 -19.64 -17.17 6.06
N ASN A 104 -18.64 -16.37 6.45
CA ASN A 104 -17.24 -16.60 6.09
C ASN A 104 -16.52 -17.61 7.01
N SER A 105 -17.06 -17.90 8.20
CA SER A 105 -16.46 -18.87 9.13
C SER A 105 -16.66 -20.31 8.66
N SER A 106 -15.98 -21.27 9.30
CA SER A 106 -16.25 -22.71 9.13
C SER A 106 -17.40 -23.23 10.01
N GLU A 107 -17.81 -22.47 11.03
CA GLU A 107 -18.79 -22.93 12.03
C GLU A 107 -20.22 -22.98 11.49
N PRO A 108 -21.08 -23.90 11.98
CA PRO A 108 -22.49 -23.93 11.59
C PRO A 108 -23.22 -22.61 11.89
N PHE A 109 -24.06 -22.17 10.95
CA PHE A 109 -24.93 -21.01 11.10
C PHE A 109 -26.40 -21.43 11.00
N LEU A 110 -26.90 -21.97 12.11
CA LEU A 110 -28.29 -22.40 12.22
C LEU A 110 -29.20 -21.26 12.71
N VAL A 111 -30.35 -21.09 12.07
CA VAL A 111 -31.42 -20.16 12.46
C VAL A 111 -32.78 -20.87 12.50
N LYS A 112 -33.69 -20.37 13.32
CA LYS A 112 -35.10 -20.81 13.40
C LYS A 112 -36.00 -19.59 13.32
N VAL A 113 -37.19 -19.76 12.76
CA VAL A 113 -38.21 -18.71 12.74
C VAL A 113 -38.65 -18.36 14.16
N ASP A 114 -38.58 -17.08 14.49
CA ASP A 114 -38.92 -16.48 15.77
C ASP A 114 -39.34 -15.00 15.60
N LYS A 115 -39.54 -14.29 16.71
CA LYS A 115 -39.93 -12.87 16.72
C LYS A 115 -38.90 -11.93 16.07
N THR A 116 -37.65 -12.35 15.92
CA THR A 116 -36.56 -11.55 15.35
C THR A 116 -36.34 -11.81 13.86
N SER A 117 -37.00 -12.82 13.30
CA SER A 117 -36.79 -13.28 11.93
C SER A 117 -37.10 -12.22 10.86
N VAL A 118 -37.98 -11.25 11.15
CA VAL A 118 -38.24 -10.12 10.26
C VAL A 118 -37.01 -9.22 10.13
N PHE A 119 -36.34 -8.91 11.25
CA PHE A 119 -35.11 -8.10 11.25
C PHE A 119 -33.99 -8.82 10.52
N PHE A 120 -33.76 -10.09 10.87
CA PHE A 120 -32.78 -10.93 10.19
C PHE A 120 -33.05 -11.05 8.69
N SER A 121 -34.33 -11.14 8.30
CA SER A 121 -34.74 -11.15 6.91
C SER A 121 -34.32 -9.86 6.17
N ASN A 122 -34.57 -8.71 6.79
CA ASN A 122 -34.22 -7.40 6.23
C ASN A 122 -32.70 -7.21 6.09
N GLU A 123 -31.93 -7.69 7.06
CA GLU A 123 -30.46 -7.68 7.04
C GLU A 123 -29.91 -8.51 5.86
N LEU A 124 -30.41 -9.74 5.67
CA LEU A 124 -30.06 -10.57 4.50
C LEU A 124 -30.44 -9.89 3.17
N ASP A 125 -31.60 -9.24 3.14
CA ASP A 125 -32.06 -8.49 1.96
C ASP A 125 -31.12 -7.34 1.61
N ARG A 126 -30.73 -6.55 2.62
CA ARG A 126 -29.84 -5.42 2.45
C ARG A 126 -28.44 -5.88 2.03
N LEU A 127 -27.87 -6.87 2.70
CA LEU A 127 -26.58 -7.45 2.33
C LEU A 127 -26.56 -7.98 0.89
N ARG A 128 -27.66 -8.60 0.43
CA ARG A 128 -27.80 -9.06 -0.95
C ARG A 128 -27.91 -7.91 -1.94
N ARG A 129 -28.70 -6.88 -1.64
CA ARG A 129 -28.79 -5.66 -2.48
C ARG A 129 -27.45 -4.94 -2.61
N LEU A 130 -26.63 -4.96 -1.55
CA LEU A 130 -25.28 -4.43 -1.56
C LEU A 130 -24.28 -5.30 -2.34
N GLY A 131 -24.68 -6.52 -2.71
CA GLY A 131 -23.84 -7.52 -3.38
C GLY A 131 -22.79 -8.15 -2.48
N LEU A 132 -22.92 -8.05 -1.16
CA LEU A 132 -21.98 -8.65 -0.20
C LEU A 132 -22.27 -10.14 0.03
N ILE A 133 -23.52 -10.55 -0.15
CA ILE A 133 -23.95 -11.95 -0.16
C ILE A 133 -24.79 -12.24 -1.40
N SER A 134 -24.90 -13.52 -1.74
CA SER A 134 -25.78 -14.01 -2.80
C SER A 134 -26.42 -15.33 -2.37
N ASN A 135 -27.35 -15.84 -3.17
CA ASN A 135 -28.07 -17.08 -2.91
C ASN A 135 -27.97 -18.04 -4.10
N PRO A 136 -27.93 -19.37 -3.87
CA PRO A 136 -28.07 -20.36 -4.94
C PRO A 136 -29.44 -20.28 -5.61
N GLU A 137 -29.54 -20.83 -6.81
CA GLU A 137 -30.81 -20.93 -7.53
C GLU A 137 -31.83 -21.74 -6.72
N GLY A 138 -33.09 -21.27 -6.68
CA GLY A 138 -34.17 -21.92 -5.93
C GLY A 138 -34.05 -21.84 -4.40
N LYS A 139 -32.98 -21.25 -3.86
CA LYS A 139 -32.81 -21.04 -2.41
C LYS A 139 -32.78 -19.56 -2.07
N GLY A 140 -33.27 -19.22 -0.89
CA GLY A 140 -33.23 -17.85 -0.40
C GLY A 140 -33.99 -17.71 0.92
N ARG A 141 -34.45 -16.49 1.21
CA ARG A 141 -35.13 -16.23 2.50
C ARG A 141 -36.42 -17.00 2.69
N ALA A 142 -37.21 -17.16 1.63
CA ALA A 142 -38.46 -17.90 1.70
C ALA A 142 -38.25 -19.38 2.08
N THR A 143 -37.15 -19.99 1.62
CA THR A 143 -36.82 -21.39 1.97
C THR A 143 -36.05 -21.51 3.29
N LEU A 144 -35.30 -20.47 3.68
CA LEU A 144 -34.54 -20.40 4.94
C LEU A 144 -35.45 -20.14 6.15
N LEU A 145 -36.40 -19.22 6.02
CA LEU A 145 -37.25 -18.73 7.12
C LEU A 145 -38.68 -19.27 6.99
N LYS A 146 -38.78 -20.57 6.66
CA LYS A 146 -40.07 -21.26 6.65
C LYS A 146 -40.51 -21.53 8.09
N ASP A 147 -41.71 -21.09 8.46
CA ASP A 147 -42.26 -21.28 9.81
C ASP A 147 -42.79 -22.72 9.99
N ASP A 148 -41.87 -23.67 10.09
CA ASP A 148 -42.15 -25.09 10.30
C ASP A 148 -41.52 -25.63 11.60
N GLY A 149 -41.04 -24.72 12.46
CA GLY A 149 -40.41 -25.05 13.73
C GLY A 149 -38.98 -25.58 13.65
N ASN A 150 -38.44 -25.83 12.45
CA ASN A 150 -37.10 -26.41 12.26
C ASN A 150 -35.99 -25.35 12.29
N ARG A 151 -34.78 -25.81 12.64
CA ARG A 151 -33.55 -25.03 12.45
C ARG A 151 -32.99 -25.30 11.06
N ARG A 152 -32.58 -24.26 10.35
CA ARG A 152 -32.04 -24.33 8.98
C ARG A 152 -30.67 -23.67 8.92
N GLU A 153 -29.77 -24.25 8.14
CA GLU A 153 -28.42 -23.73 7.91
C GLU A 153 -28.46 -22.58 6.90
N VAL A 154 -28.02 -21.40 7.34
CA VAL A 154 -27.98 -20.19 6.51
C VAL A 154 -27.02 -20.37 5.35
N LYS A 155 -25.89 -21.08 5.55
CA LYS A 155 -24.87 -21.31 4.51
C LYS A 155 -25.36 -22.16 3.35
N GLU A 156 -26.40 -22.96 3.54
CA GLU A 156 -27.03 -23.69 2.44
C GLU A 156 -27.87 -22.79 1.54
N HIS A 157 -28.25 -21.60 2.02
CA HIS A 157 -29.22 -20.69 1.41
C HIS A 157 -28.58 -19.39 0.92
N PHE A 158 -27.48 -18.98 1.56
CA PHE A 158 -26.72 -17.79 1.23
C PHE A 158 -25.22 -18.08 1.33
N TYR A 159 -24.45 -17.46 0.45
CA TYR A 159 -23.00 -17.47 0.50
C TYR A 159 -22.45 -16.05 0.39
N ILE A 160 -21.27 -15.84 0.97
CA ILE A 160 -20.56 -14.57 0.87
C ILE A 160 -19.94 -14.43 -0.53
N THR A 161 -20.09 -13.27 -1.15
CA THR A 161 -19.48 -12.98 -2.45
C THR A 161 -18.01 -12.57 -2.27
N GLU A 162 -17.24 -12.49 -3.37
CA GLU A 162 -15.89 -11.91 -3.31
C GLU A 162 -15.90 -10.45 -2.81
N LYS A 163 -16.92 -9.67 -3.17
CA LYS A 163 -17.11 -8.31 -2.64
C LYS A 163 -17.31 -8.33 -1.11
N GLY A 164 -18.12 -9.27 -0.60
CA GLY A 164 -18.32 -9.48 0.83
C GLY A 164 -17.03 -9.86 1.56
N LYS A 165 -16.23 -10.78 0.99
CA LYS A 165 -14.93 -11.17 1.56
C LYS A 165 -13.96 -9.99 1.61
N ASN A 166 -13.88 -9.20 0.53
CA ASN A 166 -13.05 -8.00 0.50
C ASN A 166 -13.50 -6.96 1.52
N TYR A 167 -14.81 -6.79 1.71
CA TYR A 167 -15.34 -5.92 2.76
C TYR A 167 -14.89 -6.36 4.15
N LEU A 168 -14.95 -7.66 4.46
CA LEU A 168 -14.46 -8.20 5.73
C LEU A 168 -12.95 -7.96 5.92
N LYS A 169 -12.14 -8.15 4.87
CA LYS A 169 -10.70 -7.83 4.90
C LYS A 169 -10.45 -6.36 5.22
N PHE A 170 -11.21 -5.43 4.60
CA PHE A 170 -11.09 -3.99 4.91
C PHE A 170 -11.50 -3.65 6.34
N ARG A 171 -12.45 -4.40 6.93
CA ARG A 171 -12.84 -4.28 8.33
C ARG A 171 -11.87 -4.99 9.30
N GLY A 172 -10.80 -5.61 8.81
CA GLY A 172 -9.80 -6.32 9.62
C GLY A 172 -10.21 -7.74 10.03
N PHE A 173 -11.18 -8.35 9.34
CA PHE A 173 -11.63 -9.72 9.56
C PHE A 173 -11.32 -10.54 8.30
N ALA A 174 -10.11 -11.12 8.22
CA ALA A 174 -9.67 -11.96 7.12
C ALA A 174 -9.36 -13.37 7.63
#